data_AF-A0A3C1V1F5-F1
#
_entry.id   AF-A0A3C1V1F5-F1
#
_cell.length_a   1.000
_cell.length_b   1.000
_cell.length_c   1.000
_cell.angle_alpha   90.00
_cell.angle_beta   90.00
_cell.angle_gamma   90.00
#
_symmetry.space_group_name_H-M   'P 1'
#
loop_
_entity.id
_entity.type
_entity.pdbx_description
1 polymer ?
#
loop_
_entity_poly.entity_id
_entity_poly.type
_entity_poly.pdbx_seq_one_letter_code
_entity_poly.pdbx_strand_id
1 'polypeptide(L)' 'AVAAALMTLYDMAKSIDREMVISDIQLDTKTGGSRGNYVRSDGAAAPSE' A
#
# COMPACT_ATOMS: atom_id res chain seq x y z
N ALA A 1 3.47 5.17 -7.92
CA ALA A 1 3.73 3.89 -8.59
C ALA A 1 2.82 2.79 -8.06
N VAL A 2 2.93 2.44 -6.77
CA VAL A 2 2.17 1.34 -6.14
C VAL A 2 0.66 1.43 -6.36
N ALA A 3 0.03 2.55 -6.01
CA ALA A 3 -1.42 2.72 -6.17
C ALA A 3 -1.89 2.58 -7.64
N ALA A 4 -1.11 3.08 -8.61
CA ALA A 4 -1.45 2.97 -10.03
C ALA A 4 -1.37 1.51 -10.52
N ALA A 5 -0.35 0.76 -10.09
CA ALA A 5 -0.22 -0.66 -10.41
C ALA A 5 -1.37 -1.48 -9.81
N LEU A 6 -1.74 -1.19 -8.56
CA LEU A 6 -2.87 -1.84 -7.89
C LEU A 6 -4.20 -1.54 -8.59
N MET A 7 -4.39 -0.31 -9.08
CA MET A 7 -5.55 0.04 -9.90
C MET A 7 -5.60 -0.75 -11.21
N THR A 8 -4.47 -1.01 -11.85
CA THR A 8 -4.41 -1.88 -13.04
C THR A 8 -4.81 -3.31 -12.72
N LEU A 9 -4.36 -3.85 -11.58
CA LEU A 9 -4.78 -5.19 -11.13
C LEU A 9 -6.28 -5.25 -10.85
N TYR A 10 -6.83 -4.23 -10.19
CA TYR A 10 -8.27 -4.11 -9.97
C TYR A 10 -9.03 -4.11 -11.29
N ASP A 11 -8.57 -3.36 -12.30
CA ASP A 11 -9.25 -3.30 -13.60
C ASP A 11 -9.36 -4.68 -14.30
N MET A 12 -8.34 -5.53 -14.14
CA MET A 12 -8.35 -6.89 -14.67
C MET A 12 -9.21 -7.86 -13.86
N ALA A 13 -9.31 -7.66 -12.54
CA ALA A 13 -9.97 -8.59 -11.63
C ALA A 13 -11.40 -8.18 -11.22
N LYS A 14 -11.83 -6.96 -11.52
CA LYS A 14 -13.16 -6.40 -11.16
C LYS A 14 -14.35 -7.21 -11.68
N SER A 15 -14.15 -8.07 -12.68
CA SER A 15 -15.20 -8.92 -13.22
C SER A 15 -15.48 -10.14 -12.33
N ILE A 16 -14.51 -10.53 -11.50
CA ILE A 16 -14.58 -11.66 -10.58
C ILE A 16 -15.14 -11.18 -9.24
N ASP A 17 -14.58 -10.09 -8.71
CA ASP A 17 -15.01 -9.48 -7.45
C ASP A 17 -14.96 -7.95 -7.59
N ARG A 18 -16.12 -7.32 -7.39
CA ARG A 18 -16.34 -5.88 -7.51
C ARG A 18 -16.20 -5.14 -6.18
N GLU A 19 -16.17 -5.87 -5.07
CA GLU A 19 -16.05 -5.30 -3.73
C GLU A 19 -14.61 -5.36 -3.22
N MET A 20 -13.67 -5.80 -4.06
CA MET A 20 -12.24 -5.90 -3.75
C MET A 20 -11.70 -4.58 -3.17
N VAL A 21 -11.08 -4.67 -1.99
CA VAL A 21 -10.48 -3.52 -1.31
C VAL A 21 -8.96 -3.59 -1.45
N ILE A 22 -8.36 -2.48 -1.89
CA ILE A 22 -6.92 -2.30 -1.86
C ILE A 22 -6.56 -1.63 -0.53
N SER A 23 -5.94 -2.37 0.39
CA SER A 23 -5.53 -1.91 1.72
C SER A 23 -4.00 -1.79 1.86
N ASP A 24 -3.55 -1.31 3.01
CA ASP A 24 -2.14 -1.34 3.45
C ASP A 24 -1.13 -0.68 2.50
N ILE A 25 -1.58 0.31 1.73
CA ILE A 25 -0.68 1.14 0.93
C ILE A 25 0.04 2.13 1.85
N GLN A 26 1.34 1.93 2.02
CA GLN A 26 2.18 2.72 2.91
C GLN A 26 3.62 2.80 2.39
N LEU A 27 4.40 3.70 2.99
CA LEU A 27 5.83 3.86 2.71
C LEU A 27 6.62 3.15 3.81
N ASP A 28 7.34 2.09 3.47
CA ASP A 28 8.14 1.36 4.47
C ASP A 28 9.49 2.01 4.69
N THR A 29 10.12 2.48 3.61
CA THR A 29 11.42 3.14 3.69
C THR A 29 11.51 4.27 2.68
N LYS A 30 12.25 5.29 3.04
CA LYS A 30 12.71 6.34 2.13
C LYS A 30 14.11 6.72 2.53
N THR A 31 15.00 6.79 1.57
CA THR A 31 16.36 7.27 1.76
C THR A 31 16.56 8.59 1.00
N GLY A 32 17.36 9.48 1.58
CA GLY A 32 17.72 10.75 0.95
C GLY A 32 16.72 11.91 1.09
N GLY A 33 17.22 13.11 0.81
CA GLY A 33 16.56 14.39 1.04
C GLY A 33 17.03 15.07 2.33
N SER A 34 16.60 16.32 2.54
CA SER A 34 17.00 17.14 3.71
C SER A 34 16.61 16.52 5.06
N ARG A 35 15.63 15.62 5.06
CA ARG A 35 15.11 14.93 6.25
C ARG A 35 15.80 13.60 6.57
N GLY A 36 16.76 13.15 5.74
CA GLY A 36 17.48 11.89 5.96
C GLY A 36 16.65 10.64 5.67
N ASN A 37 17.06 9.52 6.29
CA ASN A 37 16.44 8.21 6.09
C ASN A 37 15.19 8.05 6.97
N TYR A 38 14.09 7.64 6.35
CA TYR A 38 12.86 7.22 7.00
C TYR A 38 12.76 5.70 6.90
N VAL A 39 12.52 5.07 8.05
CA VAL A 39 12.15 3.65 8.14
C VAL A 39 10.91 3.61 9.01
N ARG A 40 9.85 2.96 8.50
CA ARG A 40 8.62 2.78 9.26
C ARG A 40 8.96 1.98 10.52
N SER A 41 8.75 2.59 11.68
CA SER A 41 8.80 1.90 12.95
C SER A 41 7.50 1.12 13.05
N ASP A 42 7.57 -0.21 13.16
CA ASP A 42 6.38 -1.07 13.16
C ASP A 42 5.61 -0.87 14.48
N GLY A 43 4.79 0.18 14.51
CA GLY A 43 3.82 0.44 15.56
C GLY A 43 2.59 -0.41 15.28
N ALA A 44 2.53 -1.58 15.90
CA ALA A 44 1.42 -2.51 15.85
C ALA A 44 0.05 -1.82 15.89
N ALA A 45 -0.75 -2.02 14.84
CA ALA A 45 -2.20 -2.08 14.96
C ALA A 45 -2.62 -3.41 14.32
N ALA A 46 -3.29 -4.20 15.14
CA ALA A 46 -3.56 -5.62 15.00
C ALA A 46 -4.60 -5.93 13.89
N PRO A 47 -4.90 -7.22 13.62
CA PRO A 47 -5.68 -7.65 12.47
C PRO A 47 -7.14 -7.19 12.60
N SER A 48 -7.74 -6.80 11.48
CA SER A 48 -9.19 -6.60 11.38
C SER A 48 -9.73 -7.56 10.32
N GLU A 49 -10.43 -8.57 10.84
CA GLU A 49 -11.44 -9.48 10.26
C GLU A 49 -11.39 -9.86 8.76
#